data_AF-A0A920UPF4-F1
#
_entry.id   AF-A0A920UPF4-F1
#
_cell.length_a   1.000
_cell.length_b   1.000
_cell.length_c   1.000
_cell.angle_alpha   90.00
_cell.angle_beta   90.00
_cell.angle_gamma   90.00
#
_symmetry.space_group_name_H-M   'P 1'
#
loop_
_entity.id
_entity.type
_entity.pdbx_description
1 polymer ?
#
loop_
_entity_poly.entity_id
_entity_poly.type
_entity_poly.pdbx_seq_one_letter_code
_entity_poly.pdbx_strand_id
1 'polypeptide(L)'
;MSHVKNLTCRECGHTYDVQPIHVCEFCFGPLEVSYDYNAISKELTRDTISNGPANIWRYAPLLPVDYEFDVGMDTGMTPLTKANNLGKLAGIKSIIYKKTIVLIQLFRSKIVSFQ
;
A
#
# COMPACT_ATOMS: atom_id res chain seq x y z
N MET A 1 -4.70 -13.09 -7.82
CA MET A 1 -4.94 -12.21 -8.98
C MET A 1 -5.23 -10.83 -8.42
N SER A 2 -4.56 -9.79 -8.92
CA SER A 2 -4.82 -8.43 -8.45
C SER A 2 -6.21 -7.96 -8.89
N HIS A 3 -6.99 -7.33 -8.00
CA HIS A 3 -8.33 -6.79 -8.31
C HIS A 3 -8.28 -5.43 -9.01
N VAL A 4 -7.15 -5.11 -9.65
CA VAL A 4 -6.93 -3.85 -10.36
C VAL A 4 -7.58 -3.93 -11.75
N LYS A 5 -8.35 -2.91 -12.12
CA LYS A 5 -8.99 -2.77 -13.43
C LYS A 5 -8.12 -2.01 -14.42
N ASN A 6 -7.65 -0.83 -14.02
CA ASN A 6 -6.90 0.11 -14.85
C ASN A 6 -6.27 1.20 -13.98
N LEU A 7 -5.51 2.10 -14.60
CA LEU A 7 -5.13 3.37 -14.01
C LEU A 7 -6.08 4.46 -14.51
N THR A 8 -6.47 5.39 -13.65
CA THR A 8 -7.33 6.52 -13.98
C THR A 8 -6.68 7.82 -13.54
N CYS A 9 -6.58 8.80 -14.43
CA CYS A 9 -6.11 10.12 -14.07
C CYS A 9 -7.12 10.81 -13.14
N ARG A 10 -6.64 11.27 -11.98
CA ARG A 10 -7.48 11.97 -11.00
C ARG A 10 -8.08 13.27 -11.54
N GLU A 11 -7.36 13.97 -12.42
CA GLU A 11 -7.74 15.30 -12.89
C GLU A 11 -8.65 15.25 -14.13
N CYS A 12 -8.29 14.46 -15.14
CA CYS A 12 -9.02 14.42 -16.41
C CYS A 12 -9.83 13.14 -16.65
N GLY A 13 -9.73 12.14 -15.77
CA GLY A 13 -10.47 10.88 -15.88
C GLY A 13 -9.98 9.92 -16.98
N HIS A 14 -8.90 10.25 -17.69
CA HIS A 14 -8.35 9.38 -18.74
C HIS A 14 -7.88 8.05 -18.15
N THR A 15 -8.18 6.95 -18.85
CA THR A 15 -7.87 5.59 -18.39
C THR A 15 -6.70 5.00 -19.15
N TYR A 16 -5.88 4.21 -18.46
CA TYR A 16 -4.71 3.53 -19.01
C TYR A 16 -4.68 2.09 -18.54
N ASP A 17 -4.05 1.22 -19.33
CA ASP A 17 -3.75 -0.14 -18.88
C ASP A 17 -2.81 -0.12 -17.67
N VAL A 18 -2.82 -1.22 -16.89
CA VAL A 18 -1.98 -1.36 -15.70
C VAL A 18 -0.53 -1.44 -16.11
N GLN A 19 0.21 -0.36 -15.88
CA GLN A 19 1.61 -0.19 -16.26
C GLN A 19 2.35 0.63 -15.19
N PRO A 20 3.69 0.59 -15.12
CA PRO A 20 4.47 1.36 -14.15
C PRO A 20 4.56 2.86 -14.51
N ILE A 21 3.41 3.49 -14.77
CA ILE A 21 3.24 4.90 -15.06
C ILE A 21 2.47 5.59 -13.93
N HIS A 22 2.78 6.84 -13.65
CA HIS A 22 2.18 7.59 -12.55
C HIS A 22 1.73 9.00 -12.94
N VAL A 23 1.97 9.40 -14.21
CA VAL A 23 1.67 10.72 -14.75
C VAL A 23 0.84 10.55 -16.02
N CYS A 24 -0.26 11.30 -16.11
CA CYS A 24 -1.09 11.39 -17.29
C CYS A 24 -0.38 12.16 -18.40
N GLU A 25 -0.35 11.62 -19.62
CA GLU A 25 0.32 12.27 -20.76
C GLU A 25 -0.43 13.52 -21.28
N PHE A 26 -1.73 13.63 -20.98
CA PHE A 26 -2.58 14.71 -21.48
C PHE A 26 -2.61 15.95 -20.57
N CYS A 27 -2.56 15.75 -19.25
CA CYS A 27 -2.73 16.85 -18.28
C CYS A 27 -1.65 16.89 -17.19
N PHE A 28 -0.69 15.96 -17.21
CA PHE A 28 0.35 15.81 -16.19
C PHE A 28 -0.19 15.57 -14.77
N GLY A 29 -1.48 15.25 -14.64
CA GLY A 29 -2.10 14.88 -13.37
C GLY A 29 -1.69 13.47 -12.92
N PRO A 30 -1.82 13.17 -11.61
CA PRO A 30 -1.49 11.85 -11.07
C PRO A 30 -2.44 10.78 -11.59
N LEU A 31 -1.89 9.59 -11.85
CA LEU A 31 -2.65 8.38 -12.13
C LEU A 31 -2.91 7.62 -10.83
N GLU A 32 -4.16 7.21 -10.62
CA GLU A 32 -4.59 6.40 -9.49
C GLU A 32 -5.02 5.02 -9.96
N VAL A 33 -4.89 4.01 -9.08
CA VAL A 33 -5.26 2.63 -9.38
C VAL A 33 -6.77 2.45 -9.17
N SER A 34 -7.48 1.99 -10.21
CA SER A 34 -8.90 1.67 -10.15
C SER A 34 -9.10 0.20 -9.79
N TYR A 35 -9.93 -0.10 -8.80
CA TYR A 35 -10.14 -1.46 -8.27
C TYR A 35 -11.55 -1.99 -8.49
N ASP A 36 -11.70 -3.32 -8.56
CA ASP A 36 -12.99 -3.99 -8.39
C ASP A 36 -13.36 -4.18 -6.92
N TYR A 37 -13.98 -3.17 -6.32
CA TYR A 37 -14.45 -3.27 -4.94
C TYR A 37 -15.53 -4.33 -4.71
N ASN A 38 -16.29 -4.71 -5.75
CA ASN A 38 -17.29 -5.78 -5.64
C ASN A 38 -16.63 -7.15 -5.57
N ALA A 39 -15.49 -7.35 -6.25
CA ALA A 39 -14.68 -8.56 -6.11
C ALA A 39 -13.92 -8.56 -4.77
N ILE A 40 -13.28 -7.44 -4.41
CA ILE A 40 -12.53 -7.32 -3.15
C ILE A 40 -13.41 -7.60 -1.94
N SER A 41 -14.62 -7.04 -1.89
CA SER A 41 -15.53 -7.20 -0.75
C SER A 41 -15.98 -8.65 -0.51
N LYS A 42 -15.88 -9.53 -1.53
CA LYS A 42 -16.18 -10.96 -1.40
C LYS A 42 -15.02 -11.77 -0.80
N GLU A 43 -13.78 -11.31 -0.98
CA GLU A 43 -12.57 -12.02 -0.55
C GLU A 43 -11.96 -11.41 0.73
N LEU A 44 -11.99 -10.09 0.85
CA LEU A 44 -11.38 -9.35 1.95
C LEU A 44 -12.43 -9.01 3.00
N THR A 45 -12.43 -9.78 4.07
CA THR A 45 -13.28 -9.56 5.24
C THR A 45 -12.41 -9.28 6.46
N ARG A 46 -13.04 -8.80 7.54
CA ARG A 46 -12.34 -8.62 8.81
C ARG A 46 -11.72 -9.93 9.32
N ASP A 47 -12.40 -11.05 9.09
CA ASP A 47 -11.95 -12.38 9.50
C ASP A 47 -10.77 -12.85 8.66
N THR A 48 -10.79 -12.64 7.34
CA THR A 48 -9.65 -13.01 6.48
C THR A 48 -8.41 -12.15 6.79
N ILE A 49 -8.60 -10.86 7.09
CA ILE A 49 -7.51 -9.98 7.53
C ILE A 49 -6.93 -10.44 8.88
N SER A 50 -7.80 -10.82 9.83
CA SER A 50 -7.38 -11.18 11.19
C SER A 50 -6.66 -12.53 11.23
N ASN A 51 -7.15 -13.49 10.45
CA ASN A 51 -6.58 -14.84 10.33
C ASN A 51 -5.43 -14.92 9.30
N GLY A 52 -5.22 -13.88 8.50
CA GLY A 52 -4.15 -13.80 7.51
C GLY A 52 -2.76 -13.68 8.15
N PRO A 53 -1.69 -13.82 7.34
CA PRO A 53 -0.31 -13.78 7.82
C PRO A 53 0.01 -12.47 8.56
N ALA A 54 0.96 -12.51 9.49
CA ALA A 54 1.39 -11.35 10.27
C ALA A 54 2.32 -10.40 9.48
N ASN A 55 1.95 -10.07 8.26
CA ASN A 55 2.66 -9.19 7.34
C ASN A 55 1.65 -8.51 6.39
N ILE A 56 2.14 -7.74 5.42
CA ILE A 56 1.30 -6.98 4.47
C ILE A 56 0.42 -7.87 3.59
N TRP A 57 0.77 -9.15 3.41
CA TRP A 57 0.04 -10.08 2.55
C TRP A 57 -1.35 -10.45 3.07
N ARG A 58 -1.69 -10.14 4.33
CA ARG A 58 -3.10 -10.19 4.79
C ARG A 58 -4.03 -9.26 4.03
N TYR A 59 -3.48 -8.29 3.29
CA TYR A 59 -4.22 -7.37 2.42
C TYR A 59 -4.02 -7.68 0.93
N ALA A 60 -3.56 -8.89 0.56
CA ALA A 60 -3.24 -9.25 -0.82
C ALA A 60 -4.32 -8.86 -1.86
N PRO A 61 -5.63 -8.99 -1.61
CA PRO A 61 -6.66 -8.51 -2.55
C PRO A 61 -6.58 -7.01 -2.89
N LEU A 62 -6.01 -6.18 -2.03
CA LEU A 62 -5.82 -4.74 -2.24
C LEU A 62 -4.47 -4.38 -2.87
N LEU A 63 -3.55 -5.34 -2.99
CA LEU A 63 -2.22 -5.04 -3.49
C LEU A 63 -2.20 -5.10 -5.03
N PRO A 64 -1.63 -4.08 -5.70
CA PRO A 64 -1.52 -4.04 -7.16
C PRO A 64 -0.33 -4.89 -7.65
N VAL A 65 -0.18 -6.11 -7.12
CA VAL A 65 0.90 -7.04 -7.47
C VAL A 65 0.35 -8.46 -7.59
N ASP A 66 0.97 -9.28 -8.42
CA ASP A 66 0.64 -10.70 -8.50
C ASP A 66 1.19 -11.46 -7.28
N TYR A 67 0.37 -12.40 -6.78
CA TYR A 67 0.63 -13.15 -5.55
C TYR A 67 1.89 -14.02 -5.62
N GLU A 68 2.38 -14.30 -6.83
CA GLU A 68 3.61 -15.08 -7.06
C GLU A 68 4.88 -14.36 -6.59
N PHE A 69 4.81 -13.05 -6.36
CA PHE A 69 5.89 -12.29 -5.74
C PHE A 69 5.83 -12.33 -4.21
N ASP A 70 5.70 -13.53 -3.61
CA ASP A 70 5.99 -13.74 -2.18
C ASP A 70 7.52 -13.63 -1.96
N VAL A 71 8.03 -12.42 -2.17
CA VAL A 71 9.38 -12.06 -1.75
C VAL A 71 9.32 -12.01 -0.25
N GLY A 72 9.77 -13.10 0.39
CA GLY A 72 9.76 -13.42 1.84
C GLY A 72 10.31 -12.34 2.76
N MET A 73 9.69 -11.18 2.71
CA MET A 73 10.01 -9.98 3.42
C MET A 73 8.81 -9.77 4.32
N ASP A 74 9.03 -9.95 5.63
CA ASP A 74 8.05 -9.72 6.71
C ASP A 74 7.71 -8.23 6.84
N THR A 75 7.31 -7.63 5.72
CA THR A 75 6.98 -6.22 5.57
C THR A 75 5.61 -5.99 6.15
N GLY A 76 5.47 -4.95 6.95
CA GLY A 76 4.27 -4.69 7.71
C GLY A 76 4.50 -4.94 9.20
N MET A 77 3.43 -4.91 9.98
CA MET A 77 3.45 -5.13 11.43
C MET A 77 4.51 -4.33 12.22
N THR A 78 4.89 -3.16 11.70
CA THR A 78 5.84 -2.28 12.39
C THR A 78 5.28 -1.91 13.76
N PRO A 79 6.02 -2.15 14.86
CA PRO A 79 5.54 -1.87 16.19
C PRO A 79 5.16 -0.39 16.37
N LEU A 80 4.05 -0.19 17.08
CA LEU A 80 3.63 1.12 17.57
C LEU A 80 4.18 1.29 18.99
N THR A 81 5.11 2.20 19.19
CA THR A 81 5.82 2.37 20.48
C THR A 81 5.39 3.65 21.17
N LYS A 82 5.13 3.58 22.47
CA LYS A 82 4.73 4.74 23.27
C LYS A 82 5.94 5.62 23.60
N ALA A 83 5.87 6.91 23.30
CA ALA A 83 6.92 7.88 23.61
C ALA A 83 6.61 8.63 24.91
N ASN A 84 6.80 7.96 26.05
CA ASN A 84 6.48 8.54 27.36
C ASN A 84 7.29 9.82 27.66
N ASN A 85 8.59 9.85 27.35
CA ASN A 85 9.46 11.00 27.63
C ASN A 85 9.08 12.22 26.78
N LEU A 86 8.83 12.00 25.49
CA LEU A 86 8.36 13.06 24.60
C LEU A 86 6.98 13.57 25.02
N GLY A 87 6.08 12.66 25.45
CA GLY A 87 4.77 13.04 25.98
C GLY A 87 4.88 13.94 27.21
N LYS A 88 5.79 13.64 28.14
CA LYS A 88 6.05 14.49 29.30
C LYS A 88 6.58 15.87 28.92
N LEU A 89 7.56 15.93 28.02
CA LEU A 89 8.14 17.20 27.56
C LEU A 89 7.13 18.08 26.81
N ALA A 90 6.26 17.47 26.00
CA ALA A 90 5.26 18.17 25.21
C ALA A 90 3.94 18.43 25.94
N GLY A 91 3.76 17.93 27.18
CA GLY A 91 2.48 18.00 27.90
C GLY A 91 1.36 17.14 27.28
N ILE A 92 1.70 16.14 26.46
CA ILE A 92 0.74 15.29 25.75
C ILE A 92 0.66 13.91 26.42
N LYS A 93 -0.56 13.48 26.77
CA LYS A 93 -0.80 12.25 27.54
C LYS A 93 -0.46 10.96 26.79
N SER A 94 -0.59 10.96 25.47
CA SER A 94 -0.44 9.74 24.66
C SER A 94 0.22 10.04 23.32
N ILE A 95 1.54 10.03 23.29
CA ILE A 95 2.31 10.02 22.04
C ILE A 95 2.69 8.57 21.73
N ILE A 96 2.36 8.14 20.52
CA ILE A 96 2.76 6.86 19.94
C ILE A 96 3.53 7.19 18.67
N TYR A 97 4.66 6.51 18.45
CA TYR A 97 5.42 6.62 17.21
C TYR A 97 5.48 5.26 16.52
N LYS A 98 5.50 5.31 15.19
CA LYS A 98 5.75 4.16 14.32
C LYS A 98 7.15 4.29 13.76
N LYS A 99 8.04 3.35 14.08
CA LYS A 99 9.42 3.37 13.55
C LYS A 99 9.44 2.75 12.15
N THR A 100 9.30 3.57 11.12
CA THR A 100 9.39 3.09 9.74
C THR A 100 10.86 2.90 9.37
N ILE A 101 11.33 1.66 9.25
CA ILE A 101 12.61 1.38 8.60
C ILE A 101 12.33 1.39 7.10
N VAL A 102 12.78 2.44 6.42
CA VAL A 102 12.82 2.45 4.97
C VAL A 102 14.11 1.73 4.58
N LEU A 103 14.02 0.48 4.11
CA LEU A 103 15.08 -0.10 3.29
C LEU A 103 15.12 0.72 1.99
N ILE A 104 15.93 1.78 2.01
CA ILE A 104 16.09 2.77 0.91
C ILE A 104 16.40 2.08 -0.43
N GLN A 105 16.90 0.84 -0.40
CA GLN A 105 17.26 0.09 -1.60
C GLN A 105 16.08 -0.60 -2.34
N LEU A 106 14.90 -0.76 -1.75
CA LEU A 106 13.81 -1.57 -2.35
C LEU A 106 12.53 -0.81 -2.69
N PHE A 107 12.26 0.34 -2.07
CA PHE A 107 11.03 1.09 -2.34
C PHE A 107 11.02 1.78 -3.70
N ARG A 108 12.19 2.23 -4.19
CA ARG A 108 12.33 2.74 -5.58
C ARG A 108 12.22 1.63 -6.62
N SER A 109 12.61 0.41 -6.25
CA SER A 109 12.96 -0.65 -7.19
C SER A 109 11.80 -1.57 -7.58
N LYS A 110 10.61 -1.42 -6.99
CA LYS A 110 9.46 -2.31 -7.32
C LYS A 110 8.16 -1.60 -7.68
N ILE A 111 7.99 -0.34 -7.31
CA ILE A 111 6.85 0.48 -7.77
C ILE A 111 7.23 1.29 -9.02
N VAL A 112 8.53 1.55 -9.24
CA VAL A 112 9.04 2.40 -10.34
C VAL A 112 10.11 1.68 -11.18
N SER A 113 10.32 0.37 -11.01
CA SER A 113 11.38 -0.35 -11.74
C SER A 113 10.95 -1.77 -12.09
N PHE A 114 10.00 -1.88 -13.01
CA PHE A 114 10.01 -2.96 -13.99
C PHE A 114 10.44 -2.31 -15.32
N GLN A 115 11.77 -2.24 -15.52
CA GLN A 115 12.38 -2.18 -16.85
C GLN A 115 12.83 -3.59 -17.20
#